data_AF-A0A1J8PUL8-F1
#
_entry.id   AF-A0A1J8PUL8-F1
#
_cell.length_a   1.000
_cell.length_b   1.000
_cell.length_c   1.000
_cell.angle_alpha   90.00
_cell.angle_beta   90.00
_cell.angle_gamma   90.00
#
_symmetry.space_group_name_H-M   'P 1'
#
loop_
_entity.id
_entity.type
_entity.pdbx_description
1 polymer ?
#
loop_
_entity_poly.entity_id
_entity_poly.type
_entity_poly.pdbx_seq_one_letter_code
_entity_poly.pdbx_strand_id
1 'polypeptide(L)'
;GDTNGYSISSAGDVNGDGLDDLIVGIYAEGSTGKENSGKSFVVFGKVDGAAVDLSNIDPASGVGTGGFVINGEKIGDLSGYSVSSAGDVNGDGLDDLIIGGMMTSEPKDHQLSKIFVAFGKKNSTSAIDLSVIDKGVGGFTIIG
;
A
#
# COMPACT_ATOMS: atom_id res chain seq x y z
N GLY A 1 -16.65 -12.62 2.71
CA GLY A 1 -17.06 -11.22 2.93
C GLY A 1 -15.78 -10.50 3.16
N ASP A 2 -15.27 -9.85 2.12
CA ASP A 2 -13.92 -9.29 2.16
C ASP A 2 -13.95 -8.13 3.16
N THR A 3 -13.09 -8.21 4.17
CA THR A 3 -13.04 -7.29 5.30
C THR A 3 -12.59 -5.91 4.81
N ASN A 4 -13.55 -5.00 4.69
CA ASN A 4 -13.34 -3.64 4.20
C ASN A 4 -12.39 -2.85 5.13
N GLY A 5 -11.30 -2.32 4.54
CA GLY A 5 -10.46 -1.22 5.07
C GLY A 5 -10.08 -1.31 6.54
N TYR A 6 -9.06 -2.10 6.87
CA TYR A 6 -8.60 -2.29 8.24
C TYR A 6 -7.85 -1.07 8.81
N SER A 7 -7.16 -0.33 7.94
CA SER A 7 -6.47 0.91 8.30
C SER A 7 -6.68 1.94 7.19
N ILE A 8 -6.97 3.19 7.55
CA ILE A 8 -7.15 4.29 6.60
C ILE A 8 -6.40 5.51 7.13
N SER A 9 -5.69 6.21 6.25
CA SER A 9 -4.99 7.47 6.57
C SER A 9 -5.06 8.43 5.38
N SER A 10 -4.85 9.73 5.66
CA SER A 10 -4.35 10.64 4.63
C SER A 10 -3.00 10.13 4.13
N ALA A 11 -2.75 10.29 2.83
CA ALA A 11 -1.49 9.98 2.18
C ALA A 11 -0.64 11.23 1.88
N GLY A 12 -1.26 12.43 1.82
CA GLY A 12 -0.64 13.61 1.22
C GLY A 12 -0.72 13.55 -0.31
N ASP A 13 -0.05 14.44 -1.03
CA ASP A 13 -0.04 14.47 -2.50
C ASP A 13 1.04 13.51 -3.04
N VAL A 14 0.66 12.24 -3.24
CA VAL A 14 1.62 11.20 -3.64
C VAL A 14 1.80 11.12 -5.16
N ASN A 15 0.92 11.78 -5.91
CA ASN A 15 0.92 11.76 -7.38
C ASN A 15 1.35 13.10 -8.00
N GLY A 16 1.50 14.15 -7.20
CA GLY A 16 1.95 15.49 -7.58
C GLY A 16 0.90 16.29 -8.35
N ASP A 17 -0.39 16.04 -8.12
CA ASP A 17 -1.49 16.76 -8.78
C ASP A 17 -2.02 17.97 -7.97
N GLY A 18 -1.51 18.15 -6.74
CA GLY A 18 -1.87 19.21 -5.83
C GLY A 18 -3.08 18.93 -4.95
N LEU A 19 -3.59 17.70 -4.94
CA LEU A 19 -4.65 17.23 -4.04
C LEU A 19 -4.10 16.18 -3.07
N ASP A 20 -4.54 16.25 -1.82
CA ASP A 20 -4.21 15.19 -0.86
C ASP A 20 -4.93 13.88 -1.25
N ASP A 21 -4.17 12.79 -1.24
CA ASP A 21 -4.60 11.43 -1.51
C ASP A 21 -4.94 10.68 -0.21
N LEU A 22 -5.48 9.47 -0.35
CA LEU A 22 -5.80 8.57 0.76
C LEU A 22 -5.09 7.23 0.59
N ILE A 23 -4.75 6.57 1.70
CA ILE A 23 -4.29 5.18 1.69
C ILE A 23 -5.23 4.28 2.52
N VAL A 24 -5.59 3.13 1.96
CA VAL A 24 -6.48 2.14 2.55
C VAL A 24 -5.77 0.79 2.62
N GLY A 25 -5.49 0.31 3.82
CA GLY A 25 -4.94 -1.01 4.10
C GLY A 25 -6.02 -2.09 4.15
N ILE A 26 -5.83 -3.15 3.39
CA ILE A 26 -6.65 -4.36 3.37
C ILE A 26 -5.73 -5.55 3.66
N TYR A 27 -5.56 -5.84 4.94
CA TYR A 27 -4.91 -7.07 5.37
C TYR A 27 -5.84 -8.28 5.15
N ALA A 28 -5.23 -9.44 5.01
CA ALA A 28 -5.92 -10.66 4.67
C ALA A 28 -6.00 -11.63 5.84
N GLU A 29 -7.10 -11.58 6.60
CA GLU A 29 -7.41 -12.64 7.55
C GLU A 29 -8.33 -13.69 6.92
N GLY A 30 -7.93 -14.97 7.01
CA GLY A 30 -8.86 -16.10 6.87
C GLY A 30 -9.14 -16.64 5.47
N SER A 31 -8.51 -16.14 4.39
CA SER A 31 -8.56 -16.84 3.10
C SER A 31 -7.60 -18.03 3.12
N THR A 32 -8.12 -19.26 3.11
CA THR A 32 -7.38 -20.54 3.05
C THR A 32 -6.61 -20.76 1.73
N GLY A 33 -6.36 -19.70 0.97
CA GLY A 33 -5.60 -19.70 -0.27
C GLY A 33 -4.16 -19.23 -0.04
N LYS A 34 -3.21 -19.88 -0.71
CA LYS A 34 -1.78 -19.61 -0.67
C LYS A 34 -1.37 -18.27 -1.34
N GLU A 35 -2.22 -17.24 -1.33
CA GLU A 35 -2.02 -16.07 -2.22
C GLU A 35 -2.23 -14.71 -1.56
N ASN A 36 -2.57 -14.63 -0.27
CA ASN A 36 -2.97 -13.35 0.30
C ASN A 36 -1.88 -12.74 1.19
N SER A 37 -0.99 -11.97 0.58
CA SER A 37 0.04 -11.17 1.27
C SER A 37 -0.52 -9.87 1.89
N GLY A 38 -1.81 -9.59 1.69
CA GLY A 38 -2.44 -8.30 2.00
C GLY A 38 -2.16 -7.25 0.92
N LYS A 39 -3.02 -6.24 0.84
CA LYS A 39 -2.92 -5.14 -0.13
C LYS A 39 -3.15 -3.81 0.55
N SER A 40 -2.54 -2.75 0.02
CA SER A 40 -2.95 -1.38 0.31
C SER A 40 -3.33 -0.69 -0.99
N PHE A 41 -4.28 0.24 -0.93
CA PHE A 41 -4.75 1.00 -2.08
C PHE A 41 -4.51 2.47 -1.81
N VAL A 42 -3.80 3.13 -2.71
CA VAL A 42 -3.77 4.58 -2.77
C VAL A 42 -4.95 5.01 -3.62
N VAL A 43 -5.76 5.92 -3.09
CA VAL A 43 -6.90 6.53 -3.76
C VAL A 43 -6.53 7.98 -4.04
N PHE A 44 -6.51 8.36 -5.31
CA PHE A 44 -6.18 9.73 -5.67
C PHE A 44 -7.29 10.70 -5.24
N GLY A 45 -6.85 11.84 -4.70
CA GLY A 45 -7.69 12.97 -4.39
C GLY A 45 -8.45 13.44 -5.63
N LYS A 46 -9.67 13.93 -5.43
CA LYS A 46 -10.48 14.45 -6.54
C LYS A 46 -11.47 15.49 -6.08
N VAL A 47 -11.83 16.36 -7.02
CA VAL A 47 -12.75 17.48 -6.80
C VAL A 47 -14.21 17.09 -6.99
N ASP A 48 -14.49 16.04 -7.76
CA ASP A 48 -15.83 15.53 -7.94
C ASP A 48 -16.26 14.62 -6.77
N GLY A 49 -17.58 14.52 -6.56
CA GLY A 49 -18.17 13.68 -5.51
C GLY A 49 -18.50 12.25 -5.96
N ALA A 50 -17.98 11.76 -7.09
CA ALA A 50 -18.31 10.42 -7.53
C ALA A 50 -17.73 9.36 -6.57
N ALA A 51 -18.37 8.21 -6.43
CA ALA A 51 -17.83 7.13 -5.59
C ALA A 51 -16.53 6.57 -6.19
N VAL A 52 -15.63 6.10 -5.31
CA VAL A 52 -14.44 5.33 -5.70
C VAL A 52 -14.68 3.87 -5.32
N ASP A 53 -14.51 2.99 -6.29
CA ASP A 53 -14.51 1.54 -6.08
C ASP A 53 -13.06 1.05 -6.12
N LEU A 54 -12.58 0.45 -5.02
CA LEU A 54 -11.19 -0.03 -4.91
C LEU A 54 -10.88 -1.13 -5.95
N SER A 55 -11.88 -1.86 -6.43
CA SER A 55 -11.69 -2.86 -7.49
C SER A 55 -11.29 -2.23 -8.83
N ASN A 56 -11.62 -0.95 -9.06
CA ASN A 56 -11.21 -0.21 -10.26
C ASN A 56 -9.78 0.33 -10.18
N ILE A 57 -9.17 0.36 -8.98
CA ILE A 57 -7.80 0.85 -8.77
C ILE A 57 -6.78 -0.23 -9.11
N ASP A 58 -7.06 -1.50 -8.82
CA ASP A 58 -6.15 -2.60 -9.14
C ASP A 58 -6.07 -2.79 -10.66
N PRO A 59 -4.90 -2.59 -11.31
CA PRO A 59 -4.76 -2.81 -12.75
C PRO A 59 -5.05 -4.27 -13.16
N ALA A 60 -4.95 -5.23 -12.22
CA ALA A 60 -5.29 -6.62 -12.48
C ALA A 60 -6.79 -6.82 -12.78
N SER A 61 -7.66 -5.87 -12.44
CA SER A 61 -9.08 -5.89 -12.84
C SER A 61 -9.31 -5.43 -14.29
N GLY A 62 -8.28 -4.90 -14.95
CA GLY A 62 -8.34 -4.36 -16.29
C GLY A 62 -8.77 -2.89 -16.38
N VAL A 63 -8.97 -2.21 -15.25
CA VAL A 63 -9.34 -0.78 -15.18
C VAL A 63 -8.15 0.09 -14.81
N GLY A 64 -7.61 -0.06 -13.58
CA GLY A 64 -6.41 0.65 -13.13
C GLY A 64 -6.50 2.18 -13.14
N THR A 65 -7.57 2.76 -12.59
CA THR A 65 -7.79 4.22 -12.55
C THR A 65 -8.08 4.74 -11.14
N GLY A 66 -7.82 6.03 -10.90
CA GLY A 66 -8.15 6.70 -9.64
C GLY A 66 -7.22 6.37 -8.47
N GLY A 67 -6.03 5.82 -8.75
CA GLY A 67 -5.06 5.43 -7.72
C GLY A 67 -4.11 4.34 -8.18
N PHE A 68 -3.44 3.68 -7.22
CA PHE A 68 -2.66 2.46 -7.46
C PHE A 68 -2.72 1.50 -6.28
N VAL A 69 -2.40 0.23 -6.53
CA VAL A 69 -2.32 -0.83 -5.51
C VAL A 69 -0.87 -1.07 -5.08
N ILE A 70 -0.69 -1.34 -3.80
CA ILE A 70 0.55 -1.80 -3.18
C ILE A 70 0.34 -3.25 -2.71
N ASN A 71 0.98 -4.20 -3.37
CA ASN A 71 0.86 -5.63 -3.09
C ASN A 71 1.86 -6.06 -2.01
N GLY A 72 1.39 -6.80 -1.01
CA GLY A 72 2.23 -7.33 0.06
C GLY A 72 3.35 -8.25 -0.42
N GLU A 73 4.46 -8.30 0.32
CA GLU A 73 5.69 -9.01 -0.09
C GLU A 73 5.51 -10.54 -0.08
N LYS A 74 5.06 -11.11 1.04
CA LYS A 74 4.89 -12.55 1.22
C LYS A 74 3.54 -12.90 1.82
N ILE A 75 3.09 -14.09 1.50
CA ILE A 75 1.88 -14.69 2.09
C ILE A 75 2.10 -14.79 3.61
N GLY A 76 1.15 -14.27 4.38
CA GLY A 76 1.20 -14.30 5.85
C GLY A 76 1.85 -13.08 6.53
N ASP A 77 2.44 -12.14 5.77
CA ASP A 77 3.00 -10.89 6.33
C ASP A 77 1.91 -9.88 6.74
N LEU A 78 0.65 -10.17 6.40
CA LEU A 78 -0.52 -9.32 6.63
C LEU A 78 -0.26 -7.84 6.27
N SER A 79 0.35 -7.60 5.11
CA SER A 79 0.64 -6.23 4.65
C SER A 79 -0.65 -5.41 4.58
N GLY A 80 -0.57 -4.12 4.92
CA GLY A 80 -1.75 -3.27 5.03
C GLY A 80 -2.50 -3.41 6.35
N TYR A 81 -1.91 -4.06 7.35
CA TYR A 81 -2.40 -4.05 8.73
C TYR A 81 -2.34 -2.63 9.33
N SER A 82 -1.32 -1.85 8.99
CA SER A 82 -1.24 -0.42 9.32
C SER A 82 -0.74 0.35 8.12
N VAL A 83 -1.33 1.53 7.88
CA VAL A 83 -0.91 2.46 6.83
C VAL A 83 -0.89 3.89 7.36
N SER A 84 0.06 4.69 6.89
CA SER A 84 0.19 6.11 7.23
C SER A 84 0.88 6.87 6.10
N SER A 85 0.66 8.18 6.02
CA SER A 85 1.57 9.07 5.29
C SER A 85 2.92 9.14 6.02
N ALA A 86 4.00 9.28 5.26
CA ALA A 86 5.35 9.57 5.74
C ALA A 86 5.75 11.04 5.51
N GLY A 87 4.97 11.78 4.70
CA GLY A 87 5.43 13.00 4.04
C GLY A 87 6.47 12.70 2.95
N ASP A 88 6.99 13.73 2.28
CA ASP A 88 8.14 13.62 1.37
C ASP A 88 9.44 13.31 2.15
N VAL A 89 9.79 12.03 2.28
CA VAL A 89 10.99 11.62 3.04
C VAL A 89 12.23 11.51 2.16
N ASN A 90 12.06 11.51 0.84
CA ASN A 90 13.16 11.38 -0.12
C ASN A 90 13.56 12.73 -0.77
N GLY A 91 12.77 13.78 -0.58
CA GLY A 91 12.99 15.13 -1.09
C GLY A 91 12.63 15.32 -2.56
N ASP A 92 11.77 14.47 -3.15
CA ASP A 92 11.39 14.53 -4.56
C ASP A 92 10.15 15.41 -4.84
N GLY A 93 9.54 15.92 -3.78
CA GLY A 93 8.35 16.77 -3.82
C GLY A 93 7.03 16.02 -3.89
N LEU A 94 7.01 14.71 -3.69
CA LEU A 94 5.82 13.88 -3.54
C LEU A 94 5.76 13.31 -2.13
N ASP A 95 4.57 13.19 -1.56
CA ASP A 95 4.43 12.53 -0.26
C ASP A 95 4.63 11.01 -0.38
N ASP A 96 5.30 10.43 0.61
CA ASP A 96 5.61 9.01 0.69
C ASP A 96 4.70 8.29 1.69
N LEU A 97 4.73 6.95 1.66
CA LEU A 97 3.76 6.10 2.34
C LEU A 97 4.44 5.08 3.25
N ILE A 98 3.88 4.86 4.44
CA ILE A 98 4.30 3.79 5.36
C ILE A 98 3.29 2.65 5.29
N ILE A 99 3.78 1.43 5.08
CA ILE A 99 3.00 0.20 5.07
C ILE A 99 3.57 -0.77 6.08
N GLY A 100 2.81 -1.04 7.13
CA GLY A 100 3.12 -2.01 8.17
C GLY A 100 2.37 -3.32 7.94
N GLY A 101 3.09 -4.43 8.05
CA GLY A 101 2.52 -5.77 8.21
C GLY A 101 2.62 -6.22 9.67
N MET A 102 1.72 -7.12 10.07
CA MET A 102 1.82 -7.84 11.34
C MET A 102 1.97 -9.33 11.02
N MET A 103 3.07 -9.97 11.42
CA MET A 103 3.14 -11.42 11.29
C MET A 103 2.30 -12.11 12.37
N THR A 104 1.40 -13.01 11.96
CA THR A 104 0.78 -13.97 12.86
C THR A 104 1.70 -15.20 13.00
N SER A 105 2.50 -15.22 14.05
CA SER A 105 3.26 -16.35 14.63
C SER A 105 3.55 -17.61 13.77
N GLU A 106 4.78 -17.67 13.22
CA GLU A 106 5.79 -18.77 13.25
C GLU A 106 5.62 -20.07 12.38
N PRO A 107 6.72 -20.77 11.93
CA PRO A 107 7.97 -20.91 12.70
C PRO A 107 9.35 -20.90 11.99
N LYS A 108 10.36 -20.40 12.73
CA LYS A 108 11.80 -20.80 12.81
C LYS A 108 12.86 -19.82 12.34
N ASP A 109 12.56 -18.91 11.43
CA ASP A 109 13.48 -17.82 11.12
C ASP A 109 12.87 -16.56 11.68
N HIS A 110 13.60 -15.88 12.56
CA HIS A 110 13.30 -14.57 13.12
C HIS A 110 13.19 -13.52 12.00
N GLN A 111 12.23 -13.66 11.09
CA GLN A 111 11.91 -12.65 10.10
C GLN A 111 11.29 -11.51 10.90
N LEU A 112 12.10 -10.47 11.07
CA LEU A 112 11.72 -9.24 11.71
C LEU A 112 10.49 -8.68 11.00
N SER A 113 9.54 -8.14 11.75
CA SER A 113 8.38 -7.48 11.13
C SER A 113 8.91 -6.35 10.25
N LYS A 114 8.61 -6.42 8.95
CA LYS A 114 9.04 -5.40 8.00
C LYS A 114 8.01 -4.29 7.92
N ILE A 115 8.50 -3.07 8.03
CA ILE A 115 7.75 -1.88 7.68
C ILE A 115 8.35 -1.34 6.40
N PHE A 116 7.52 -1.00 5.42
CA PHE A 116 7.97 -0.46 4.14
C PHE A 116 7.64 1.01 4.07
N VAL A 117 8.58 1.80 3.57
CA VAL A 117 8.33 3.14 3.06
C VAL A 117 8.30 3.06 1.55
N ALA A 118 7.17 3.37 0.93
CA ALA A 118 6.99 3.43 -0.52
C ALA A 118 7.00 4.88 -0.97
N PHE A 119 7.82 5.19 -1.97
CA PHE A 119 7.90 6.55 -2.49
C PHE A 119 6.70 6.92 -3.36
N GLY A 120 6.31 8.19 -3.30
CA GLY A 120 5.32 8.78 -4.19
C GLY A 120 5.65 8.55 -5.67
N LYS A 121 4.63 8.57 -6.53
CA LYS A 121 4.76 8.34 -7.97
C LYS A 121 3.98 9.35 -8.77
N LYS A 122 4.71 10.26 -9.42
CA LYS A 122 4.10 11.29 -10.26
C LYS A 122 3.19 10.70 -11.33
N ASN A 123 1.90 11.04 -11.28
CA ASN A 123 0.88 10.69 -12.28
C ASN A 123 0.88 9.21 -12.74
N SER A 124 1.14 8.26 -11.83
CA SER A 124 1.22 6.83 -12.17
C SER A 124 0.18 6.01 -11.42
N THR A 125 -0.56 5.17 -12.14
CA THR A 125 -1.46 4.15 -11.57
C THR A 125 -0.82 2.76 -11.50
N SER A 126 0.48 2.67 -11.78
CA SER A 126 1.19 1.38 -11.82
C SER A 126 1.35 0.81 -10.42
N ALA A 127 0.98 -0.46 -10.26
CA ALA A 127 1.12 -1.19 -9.01
C ALA A 127 2.56 -1.15 -8.46
N ILE A 128 2.67 -1.25 -7.14
CA ILE A 128 3.92 -1.42 -6.40
C ILE A 128 3.88 -2.79 -5.74
N ASP A 129 4.95 -3.55 -5.88
CA ASP A 129 5.14 -4.78 -5.11
C ASP A 129 6.13 -4.50 -3.97
N LEU A 130 5.76 -4.78 -2.72
CA LEU A 130 6.69 -4.54 -1.59
C LEU A 130 8.02 -5.32 -1.74
N SER A 131 8.00 -6.42 -2.51
CA SER A 131 9.22 -7.18 -2.85
C SER A 131 10.23 -6.41 -3.71
N VAL A 132 9.82 -5.36 -4.42
CA VAL A 132 10.75 -4.46 -5.13
C VAL A 132 11.30 -3.39 -4.20
N ILE A 133 10.50 -2.91 -3.24
CA ILE A 133 10.95 -1.99 -2.19
C ILE A 133 11.99 -2.67 -1.30
N ASP A 134 11.80 -3.95 -0.98
CA ASP A 134 12.78 -4.73 -0.21
C ASP A 134 14.16 -4.84 -0.90
N LYS A 135 14.20 -4.60 -2.22
CA LYS A 135 15.42 -4.55 -3.03
C LYS A 135 15.94 -3.12 -3.22
N GLY A 136 15.36 -2.14 -2.53
CA GLY A 136 15.74 -0.73 -2.57
C GLY A 136 15.22 0.03 -3.79
N VAL A 137 14.14 -0.42 -4.42
CA VAL A 137 13.55 0.25 -5.60
C VAL A 137 12.22 0.91 -5.22
N GLY A 138 12.15 2.23 -5.38
CA GLY A 138 10.93 3.01 -5.12
C GLY A 138 10.54 3.08 -3.65
N GLY A 139 11.52 2.96 -2.74
CA GLY A 139 11.29 2.99 -1.31
C GLY A 139 12.44 2.34 -0.51
N PHE A 140 12.19 2.11 0.78
CA PHE A 140 13.09 1.36 1.66
C PHE A 140 12.35 0.58 2.74
N THR A 141 13.02 -0.42 3.32
CA THR A 141 12.51 -1.24 4.43
C THR A 141 13.07 -0.75 5.76
N ILE A 142 12.20 -0.59 6.76
CA ILE A 142 12.52 -0.39 8.17
C ILE A 142 12.45 -1.76 8.85
N ILE A 143 13.55 -2.14 9.50
CA ILE A 143 13.74 -3.44 10.15
C ILE A 143 14.10 -3.17 11.62
N GLY A 144 13.45 -3.88 12.55
CA GLY A 144 13.67 -3.77 14.00
C GLY A 144 13.95 -5.10 14.66
#